data_AF-A0A3S8Y0P5-F1
#
_entry.id   AF-A0A3S8Y0P5-F1
#
_cell.length_a   1.000
_cell.length_b   1.000
_cell.length_c   1.000
_cell.angle_alpha   90.00
_cell.angle_beta   90.00
_cell.angle_gamma   90.00
#
_symmetry.space_group_name_H-M   'P 1'
#
loop_
_entity.id
_entity.type
_entity.pdbx_description
1 polymer ?
#
loop_
_entity_poly.entity_id
_entity_poly.type
_entity_poly.pdbx_seq_one_letter_code
_entity_poly.pdbx_strand_id
1 'polypeptide(L)'
;MDSVRGDLFDPQCPTRRLLDRIGTKWTSMAVKVLAEASPEEVRFAELQRRMAGISQKMLSVTLQGLARDGLVGRRVEATVPPRVYYRLTPLGLTLEEPLAALREWAEEHMAEVDRAHRRSREDAASSD
;
A
#
# COMPACT_ATOMS: atom_id res chain seq x y z
N MET A 1 22.02 -6.30 -18.29
CA MET A 1 22.09 -5.39 -17.12
C MET A 1 21.85 -6.25 -15.91
N ASP A 2 22.93 -6.60 -15.20
CA ASP A 2 22.85 -7.42 -14.00
C ASP A 2 21.93 -6.75 -12.97
N SER A 3 20.82 -7.42 -12.69
CA SER A 3 19.94 -7.05 -11.59
C SER A 3 20.70 -7.35 -10.30
N VAL A 4 21.27 -6.31 -9.69
CA VAL A 4 21.75 -6.39 -8.31
C VAL A 4 20.52 -6.66 -7.45
N ARG A 5 20.36 -7.90 -6.98
CA ARG A 5 19.39 -8.24 -5.95
C ARG A 5 19.68 -7.36 -4.75
N GLY A 6 18.69 -6.58 -4.31
CA GLY A 6 18.85 -5.72 -3.14
C GLY A 6 19.16 -6.53 -1.88
N ASP A 7 19.92 -5.92 -0.96
CA ASP A 7 20.22 -6.47 0.37
C ASP A 7 19.45 -5.66 1.42
N LEU A 8 18.61 -6.33 2.19
CA LEU A 8 17.85 -5.69 3.28
C LEU A 8 18.77 -5.24 4.43
N PHE A 9 19.85 -5.97 4.66
CA PHE A 9 20.73 -5.77 5.81
C PHE A 9 21.83 -4.73 5.56
N ASP A 10 22.10 -4.39 4.30
CA ASP A 10 22.93 -3.22 3.94
C ASP A 10 22.19 -1.89 4.23
N PRO A 11 22.71 -1.04 5.13
CA PRO A 11 22.12 0.27 5.44
C PRO A 11 22.04 1.23 4.24
N GLN A 12 22.87 1.07 3.22
CA GLN A 12 22.90 1.92 2.03
C GLN A 12 21.98 1.40 0.91
N CYS A 13 21.47 0.18 1.04
CA CYS A 13 20.65 -0.41 0.00
C CYS A 13 19.24 0.21 -0.03
N PRO A 14 18.72 0.60 -1.21
CA PRO A 14 17.39 1.20 -1.34
C PRO A 14 16.23 0.27 -0.97
N THR A 15 16.46 -1.03 -0.76
CA THR A 15 15.45 -2.03 -0.38
C THR A 15 14.62 -1.58 0.82
N ARG A 16 15.23 -1.00 1.86
CA ARG A 16 14.52 -0.50 3.05
C ARG A 16 13.51 0.60 2.70
N ARG A 17 13.93 1.57 1.89
CA ARG A 17 13.07 2.67 1.43
C ARG A 17 11.88 2.18 0.62
N LEU A 18 12.08 1.13 -0.19
CA LEU A 18 11.00 0.49 -0.92
C LEU A 18 10.03 -0.21 0.04
N LEU A 19 10.54 -1.01 0.98
CA LEU A 19 9.75 -1.70 2.00
C LEU A 19 8.94 -0.75 2.87
N ASP A 20 9.52 0.35 3.34
CA ASP A 20 8.83 1.38 4.14
C ASP A 20 7.60 1.93 3.41
N ARG A 21 7.72 2.07 2.08
CA ARG A 21 6.64 2.61 1.24
C ARG A 21 5.59 1.55 0.90
N ILE A 22 5.99 0.33 0.56
CA ILE A 22 5.04 -0.74 0.18
C ILE A 22 4.39 -1.43 1.38
N GLY A 23 5.03 -1.41 2.54
CA GLY A 23 4.55 -2.05 3.78
C GLY A 23 3.44 -1.27 4.50
N THR A 24 3.02 -0.11 3.99
CA THR A 24 1.91 0.64 4.61
C THR A 24 0.56 0.02 4.24
N LYS A 25 -0.39 0.06 5.18
CA LYS A 25 -1.79 -0.36 4.91
C LYS A 25 -2.42 0.39 3.73
N TRP A 26 -2.06 1.66 3.53
CA TRP A 26 -2.60 2.48 2.45
C TRP A 26 -2.11 2.03 1.08
N THR A 27 -0.84 1.66 0.96
CA THR A 27 -0.32 1.03 -0.25
C THR A 27 -1.05 -0.28 -0.52
N SER A 28 -1.19 -1.14 0.50
CA SER A 28 -1.91 -2.41 0.38
C SER A 28 -3.36 -2.22 -0.11
N MET A 29 -4.10 -1.28 0.46
CA MET A 29 -5.46 -0.96 0.02
C MET A 29 -5.51 -0.39 -1.41
N ALA A 30 -4.58 0.50 -1.76
CA ALA A 30 -4.55 1.10 -3.10
C ALA A 30 -4.24 0.06 -4.18
N VAL A 31 -3.27 -0.83 -3.93
CA VAL A 31 -2.91 -1.91 -4.86
C VAL A 31 -4.07 -2.88 -5.02
N LYS A 32 -4.70 -3.33 -3.93
CA LYS A 32 -5.88 -4.21 -3.98
C LYS A 32 -7.00 -3.62 -4.84
N VAL A 33 -7.41 -2.39 -4.56
CA VAL A 33 -8.51 -1.72 -5.30
C VAL A 33 -8.18 -1.52 -6.77
N LEU A 34 -6.92 -1.18 -7.11
CA LEU A 34 -6.51 -0.99 -8.50
C LEU A 34 -6.31 -2.32 -9.23
N ALA A 35 -5.92 -3.40 -8.54
CA ALA A 35 -5.81 -4.73 -9.11
C ALA A 35 -7.19 -5.32 -9.45
N GLU A 36 -8.17 -5.16 -8.55
CA GLU A 36 -9.57 -5.58 -8.78
C GLU A 36 -10.22 -4.85 -9.97
N ALA A 37 -9.80 -3.62 -10.25
CA ALA A 37 -10.26 -2.82 -11.39
C ALA A 37 -9.39 -2.98 -12.65
N SER A 38 -8.37 -3.83 -12.63
CA SER A 38 -7.50 -4.01 -13.80
C SER A 38 -8.23 -4.77 -14.91
N PRO A 39 -8.14 -4.35 -16.19
CA PRO A 39 -7.20 -3.36 -16.75
C PRO A 39 -7.74 -1.92 -16.82
N GLU A 40 -8.90 -1.63 -16.23
CA GLU A 40 -9.49 -0.30 -16.24
C GLU A 40 -8.72 0.71 -15.36
N GLU A 41 -9.06 1.99 -15.52
CA GLU A 41 -8.52 3.05 -14.69
C GLU A 41 -9.55 3.56 -13.68
N VAL A 42 -9.10 3.81 -12.45
CA VAL A 42 -9.96 4.26 -11.36
C VAL A 42 -9.73 5.74 -11.08
N ARG A 43 -10.82 6.51 -10.91
CA ARG A 43 -10.74 7.93 -10.57
C ARG A 43 -10.27 8.14 -9.14
N PHE A 44 -9.56 9.24 -8.88
CA PHE A 44 -9.14 9.63 -7.52
C PHE A 44 -10.29 9.57 -6.50
N ALA A 45 -11.42 10.19 -6.82
CA ALA A 45 -12.58 10.25 -5.92
C ALA A 45 -13.19 8.87 -5.66
N GLU A 46 -13.06 7.94 -6.60
CA GLU A 46 -13.54 6.58 -6.44
C GLU A 46 -12.59 5.75 -5.58
N LEU A 47 -11.28 5.87 -5.78
CA LEU A 47 -10.28 5.30 -4.86
C LEU A 47 -10.52 5.76 -3.43
N GLN A 48 -10.73 7.07 -3.22
CA GLN A 48 -10.98 7.62 -1.89
C GLN A 48 -12.23 7.03 -1.24
N ARG A 49 -13.31 6.79 -2.00
CA ARG A 49 -14.53 6.17 -1.47
C ARG A 49 -14.33 4.70 -1.11
N ARG A 50 -13.61 3.95 -1.95
CA ARG A 50 -13.33 2.51 -1.72
C ARG A 50 -12.35 2.30 -0.57
N MET A 51 -11.43 3.25 -0.35
CA MET A 51 -10.42 3.20 0.71
C MET A 51 -10.90 3.89 1.99
N ALA A 52 -11.89 3.32 2.67
CA ALA A 52 -12.46 3.90 3.88
C ALA A 52 -11.39 4.25 4.93
N GLY A 53 -11.52 5.44 5.53
CA GLY A 53 -10.60 5.94 6.57
C GLY A 53 -9.33 6.61 6.07
N ILE A 54 -9.03 6.60 4.76
CA ILE A 54 -7.92 7.39 4.22
C ILE A 54 -8.34 8.86 4.03
N SER A 55 -7.48 9.79 4.43
CA SER A 55 -7.69 11.21 4.10
C SER A 55 -7.30 11.49 2.65
N GLN A 56 -7.88 12.54 2.06
CA GLN A 56 -7.51 12.99 0.71
C GLN A 56 -6.00 13.25 0.59
N LYS A 57 -5.41 13.91 1.60
CA LYS A 57 -3.97 14.20 1.65
C LYS A 57 -3.15 12.90 1.63
N MET A 58 -3.52 11.92 2.46
CA MET A 58 -2.79 10.65 2.53
C MET A 58 -2.95 9.82 1.26
N LEU A 59 -4.12 9.83 0.63
CA LEU A 59 -4.31 9.17 -0.67
C LEU A 59 -3.43 9.80 -1.74
N SER A 60 -3.38 11.13 -1.83
CA SER A 60 -2.49 11.83 -2.76
C SER A 60 -1.02 11.49 -2.53
N VAL A 61 -0.56 11.50 -1.28
CA VAL A 61 0.84 11.13 -0.93
C VAL A 61 1.14 9.69 -1.33
N THR A 62 0.23 8.76 -1.04
CA THR A 62 0.38 7.34 -1.36
C THR A 62 0.48 7.14 -2.88
N LEU A 63 -0.48 7.66 -3.64
CA LEU A 63 -0.51 7.53 -5.10
C LEU A 63 0.68 8.25 -5.77
N GLN A 64 1.12 9.39 -5.24
CA GLN A 64 2.31 10.08 -5.75
C GLN A 64 3.59 9.27 -5.50
N GLY A 65 3.70 8.62 -4.34
CA GLY A 65 4.77 7.65 -4.06
C GLY A 65 4.76 6.55 -5.10
N LEU A 66 3.66 5.78 -5.16
CA LEU A 66 3.52 4.66 -6.10
C LEU A 66 3.75 5.03 -7.57
N ALA A 67 3.33 6.23 -7.98
CA ALA A 67 3.58 6.74 -9.33
C ALA A 67 5.05 7.06 -9.57
N ARG A 68 5.75 7.65 -8.58
CA ARG A 68 7.20 7.91 -8.65
C ARG A 68 8.00 6.62 -8.82
N ASP A 69 7.55 5.53 -8.21
CA ASP A 69 8.23 4.23 -8.29
C ASP A 69 7.82 3.42 -9.53
N GLY A 70 6.94 3.95 -10.37
CA GLY A 70 6.46 3.26 -11.56
C GLY A 70 5.52 2.09 -11.25
N LEU A 71 4.95 2.01 -10.05
CA LEU A 71 3.96 1.00 -9.67
C LEU A 71 2.55 1.37 -10.13
N VAL A 72 2.26 2.68 -10.18
CA VAL A 72 0.95 3.21 -10.59
C VAL A 72 1.12 4.19 -11.75
N GLY A 73 0.38 3.99 -12.83
CA GLY A 73 0.20 4.97 -13.89
C GLY A 73 -0.79 6.06 -13.45
N ARG A 74 -0.51 7.31 -13.80
CA ARG A 74 -1.40 8.47 -13.56
C ARG A 74 -1.73 9.15 -14.87
N ARG A 75 -3.02 9.28 -15.20
CA ARG A 75 -3.50 10.01 -16.38
C ARG A 75 -4.37 11.19 -15.94
N VAL A 76 -4.16 12.35 -16.57
CA VAL A 76 -5.02 13.52 -16.42
C VAL A 76 -5.87 13.63 -17.68
N GLU A 77 -7.17 13.75 -17.49
CA GLU A 77 -8.15 13.98 -18.54
C GLU A 77 -8.60 15.44 -18.49
N ALA A 78 -8.49 16.13 -19.63
CA ALA A 78 -8.83 17.54 -19.78
C ALA A 78 -10.35 17.73 -19.89
N THR A 79 -11.05 17.56 -18.77
CA THR A 79 -12.46 17.94 -18.58
C THR A 79 -12.58 19.21 -17.74
N VAL A 80 -13.79 19.77 -17.62
CA VAL A 80 -14.10 20.83 -16.65
C VAL A 80 -15.06 20.27 -15.60
N PRO A 81 -14.62 20.08 -14.33
CA PRO A 81 -13.24 20.16 -13.83
C PRO A 81 -12.36 18.97 -14.32
N PRO A 82 -11.01 19.09 -14.29
CA PRO A 82 -10.11 18.01 -14.72
C PRO A 82 -10.30 16.73 -13.90
N ARG A 83 -10.21 15.58 -14.56
CA ARG A 83 -10.32 14.26 -13.91
C ARG A 83 -8.96 13.57 -13.90
N VAL A 84 -8.65 12.89 -12.80
CA VAL A 84 -7.40 12.15 -12.64
C VAL A 84 -7.73 10.68 -12.42
N TYR A 85 -7.07 9.85 -13.20
CA TYR A 85 -7.23 8.40 -13.24
C TYR A 85 -5.93 7.71 -12.89
N TYR A 86 -6.05 6.55 -12.26
CA TYR A 86 -4.93 5.73 -11.82
C TYR A 86 -5.16 4.26 -12.23
N ARG A 87 -4.09 3.56 -12.57
CA ARG A 87 -4.09 2.11 -12.80
C ARG A 87 -2.75 1.53 -12.36
N LEU A 88 -2.71 0.24 -12.02
CA LEU A 88 -1.42 -0.42 -11.84
C LEU A 88 -0.66 -0.50 -13.17
N THR A 89 0.65 -0.38 -13.10
CA THR A 89 1.54 -0.75 -14.21
C THR A 89 1.77 -2.26 -14.20
N PRO A 90 2.42 -2.86 -15.22
CA PRO A 90 2.82 -4.26 -15.16
C PRO A 90 3.65 -4.59 -13.90
N LEU A 91 4.57 -3.70 -13.50
CA LEU A 91 5.33 -3.85 -12.25
C LEU A 91 4.42 -3.74 -11.02
N GLY A 92 3.48 -2.80 -11.01
CA GLY A 92 2.49 -2.66 -9.94
C GLY A 92 1.61 -3.89 -9.75
N LEU A 93 1.25 -4.57 -10.84
CA LEU A 93 0.48 -5.82 -10.79
C LEU A 93 1.26 -6.94 -10.10
N THR A 94 2.57 -7.04 -10.32
CA THR A 94 3.41 -8.03 -9.61
C THR A 94 3.50 -7.79 -8.09
N LEU A 95 3.16 -6.58 -7.63
CA LEU A 95 3.15 -6.25 -6.21
C LEU A 95 1.87 -6.73 -5.50
N GLU A 96 0.81 -7.05 -6.24
CA GLU A 96 -0.45 -7.51 -5.64
C GLU A 96 -0.28 -8.86 -4.95
N GLU A 97 0.44 -9.82 -5.55
CA GLU A 97 0.67 -11.14 -4.97
C GLU A 97 1.32 -11.10 -3.56
N PRO A 98 2.47 -10.45 -3.34
CA PRO A 98 3.07 -10.39 -2.01
C PRO A 98 2.23 -9.58 -1.01
N LEU A 99 1.51 -8.55 -1.46
CA LEU A 99 0.63 -7.80 -0.57
C LEU A 99 -0.66 -8.57 -0.22
N ALA A 100 -1.15 -9.42 -1.12
CA ALA A 100 -2.28 -10.32 -0.86
C ALA A 100 -1.92 -11.34 0.21
N ALA A 101 -0.78 -12.01 0.07
CA ALA A 101 -0.28 -12.93 1.09
C ALA A 101 -0.12 -12.26 2.47
N LEU A 102 0.39 -11.02 2.50
CA LEU A 102 0.51 -10.27 3.75
C LEU A 102 -0.86 -9.91 4.36
N ARG A 103 -1.83 -9.53 3.52
CA ARG A 103 -3.21 -9.24 3.98
C ARG A 103 -3.87 -10.48 4.54
N GLU A 104 -3.80 -11.60 3.83
CA GLU A 104 -4.37 -12.89 4.25
C GLU A 104 -3.80 -13.32 5.60
N TRP A 105 -2.47 -13.28 5.75
CA TRP A 105 -1.83 -13.58 7.02
C TRP A 105 -2.33 -12.66 8.15
N ALA A 106 -2.44 -11.36 7.89
CA ALA A 106 -2.91 -10.40 8.89
C ALA A 106 -4.39 -10.63 9.27
N GLU A 107 -5.25 -10.91 8.30
CA GLU A 107 -6.67 -11.22 8.52
C GLU A 107 -6.86 -12.51 9.33
N GLU A 108 -6.03 -13.52 9.08
CA GLU A 108 -6.04 -14.78 9.83
C GLU A 108 -5.55 -14.61 11.27
N HIS A 109 -4.50 -13.82 11.50
CA HIS A 109 -3.79 -13.78 12.78
C HIS A 109 -4.11 -12.55 13.66
N MET A 110 -4.87 -11.56 13.18
CA MET A 110 -5.14 -10.31 13.92
C MET A 110 -5.71 -10.55 15.32
N ALA A 111 -6.59 -11.55 15.48
CA ALA A 111 -7.20 -11.86 16.77
C ALA A 111 -6.18 -12.41 17.79
N GLU A 112 -5.18 -13.15 17.32
CA GLU A 112 -4.10 -13.66 18.18
C GLU A 112 -3.18 -12.53 18.63
N VAL A 113 -2.77 -11.68 17.68
CA VAL A 113 -1.93 -10.50 17.96
C VAL A 113 -2.63 -9.56 18.96
N ASP A 114 -3.93 -9.30 18.78
CA ASP A 114 -4.71 -8.46 19.70
C ASP A 114 -4.81 -9.03 21.12
N ARG A 115 -4.93 -10.37 21.25
CA ARG A 115 -4.90 -11.03 22.57
C ARG A 115 -3.54 -10.87 23.23
N ALA A 116 -2.44 -11.02 22.47
CA ALA A 116 -1.09 -10.84 22.99
C ALA A 116 -0.85 -9.40 23.47
N HIS A 117 -1.33 -8.40 22.70
CA HIS A 117 -1.26 -7.00 23.09
C HIS A 117 -2.01 -6.67 24.38
N ARG A 118 -3.20 -7.27 24.60
CA ARG A 118 -3.96 -7.06 25.84
C ARG A 118 -3.23 -7.62 27.06
N ARG A 119 -2.74 -8.86 26.98
CA ARG A 119 -1.96 -9.49 28.07
C ARG A 119 -0.76 -8.64 28.48
N SER A 120 0.04 -8.19 27.52
CA SER A 120 1.21 -7.35 27.80
C SER A 120 0.88 -6.04 28.51
N ARG A 121 -0.31 -5.45 28.27
CA ARG A 121 -0.77 -4.24 28.96
C ARG A 121 -1.22 -4.52 30.40
N GLU A 122 -1.87 -5.67 30.62
CA GLU A 122 -2.31 -6.12 31.94
C GLU A 122 -1.10 -6.46 32.83
N ASP A 123 -0.08 -7.11 32.27
CA ASP A 123 1.17 -7.41 32.96
C ASP A 123 1.93 -6.13 33.38
N ALA A 124 1.94 -5.12 32.50
CA ALA A 124 2.55 -3.82 32.81
C ALA A 124 1.78 -3.07 33.89
N ALA A 125 0.44 -3.14 33.90
CA ALA A 125 -0.41 -2.45 34.87
C ALA A 125 -0.49 -3.15 36.25
N SER A 126 -0.13 -4.43 36.34
CA SER A 126 -0.06 -5.20 37.60
C SER A 126 1.32 -5.17 38.26
N SER A 127 2.31 -4.59 37.57
CA SER A 127 3.68 -4.39 38.06
C SER A 127 3.92 -2.99 38.66
N ASP A 128 2.91 -2.11 38.62
CA ASP A 128 2.86 -0.77 39.25
C ASP A 128 1.96 -0.81 40.51
#